data_AF-A0A2A3LMK9-F1
#
_entry.id   AF-A0A2A3LMK9-F1
#
_cell.length_a   1.000
_cell.length_b   1.000
_cell.length_c   1.000
_cell.angle_alpha   90.00
_cell.angle_beta   90.00
_cell.angle_gamma   90.00
#
_symmetry.space_group_name_H-M   'P 1'
#
loop_
_entity.id
_entity.type
_entity.pdbx_description
1 polymer ?
#
loop_
_entity_poly.entity_id
_entity_poly.type
_entity_poly.pdbx_seq_one_letter_code
_entity_poly.pdbx_strand_id
1 'polypeptide(L)' 'MDVQALLTAALREAGYGPDAIGSAMPRMLRILQAEDVRIELGRSLSRKEREYVRLQLELGLNVAEVVRGLQK' A
#
# COMPACT_ATOMS: atom_id res chain seq x y z
N MET A 1 4.45 16.54 10.19
CA MET A 1 5.42 16.04 9.20
C MET A 1 4.66 15.39 8.07
N ASP A 2 5.05 15.65 6.83
CA ASP A 2 4.47 14.99 5.66
C ASP A 2 4.95 13.52 5.59
N VAL A 3 4.00 12.58 5.45
CA VAL A 3 4.28 11.14 5.34
C VAL A 3 5.18 10.85 4.14
N GLN A 4 5.00 11.60 3.05
CA GLN A 4 5.80 11.44 1.84
C GLN A 4 7.27 11.83 2.07
N ALA A 5 7.50 12.91 2.82
CA ALA A 5 8.84 13.31 3.27
C ALA A 5 9.49 12.27 4.19
N LEU A 6 8.71 11.68 5.11
CA LEU A 6 9.18 10.66 6.06
C LEU A 6 9.61 9.37 5.34
N LEU A 7 8.79 8.90 4.39
CA LEU A 7 9.11 7.75 3.54
C LEU A 7 10.32 8.01 2.63
N THR A 8 10.42 9.21 2.06
CA THR A 8 11.57 9.59 1.23
C THR A 8 12.87 9.60 2.02
N ALA A 9 12.84 10.09 3.27
CA ALA A 9 13.99 10.07 4.16
C ALA A 9 14.42 8.64 4.52
N ALA A 10 13.47 7.79 4.92
CA ALA A 10 13.73 6.39 5.25
C ALA A 10 14.31 5.61 4.06
N LEU A 11 13.83 5.88 2.84
CA LEU A 11 14.35 5.26 1.63
C LEU A 11 15.77 5.71 1.27
N ARG A 12 16.08 7.00 1.43
CA ARG A 12 17.46 7.48 1.29
C ARG A 12 18.39 6.83 2.29
N GLU A 13 17.97 6.72 3.55
CA GLU A 13 18.75 6.08 4.61
C GLU A 13 19.00 4.59 4.33
N ALA A 14 18.03 3.90 3.72
CA ALA A 14 18.18 2.53 3.25
C ALA A 14 19.03 2.39 1.95
N GLY A 15 19.60 3.48 1.42
CA GLY A 15 20.50 3.48 0.27
C GLY A 15 19.83 3.55 -1.10
N TYR A 16 18.53 3.86 -1.18
CA TYR A 16 17.85 4.04 -2.47
C TYR A 16 18.25 5.37 -3.11
N GLY A 17 18.66 5.31 -4.39
CA GLY A 17 18.91 6.49 -5.20
C GLY A 17 17.62 7.25 -5.58
N PRO A 18 17.71 8.53 -5.99
CA PRO A 18 16.54 9.36 -6.32
C PRO A 18 15.56 8.73 -7.33
N ASP A 19 16.07 8.10 -8.37
CA ASP A 19 15.25 7.45 -9.41
C ASP A 19 14.55 6.18 -8.89
N ALA A 20 15.24 5.45 -8.01
CA ALA A 20 14.68 4.29 -7.35
C ALA A 20 13.60 4.70 -6.34
N ILE A 21 13.73 5.84 -5.67
CA ILE A 21 12.70 6.40 -4.78
C ILE A 21 11.44 6.75 -5.57
N GLY A 22 11.58 7.48 -6.69
CA GLY A 22 10.43 7.86 -7.53
C GLY A 22 9.67 6.66 -8.07
N SER A 23 10.37 5.58 -8.45
CA SER A 23 9.75 4.35 -8.96
C SER A 23 9.26 3.39 -7.88
N ALA A 24 9.92 3.33 -6.72
CA ALA A 24 9.55 2.42 -5.62
C ALA A 24 8.43 2.97 -4.74
N MET A 25 8.34 4.29 -4.56
CA MET A 25 7.39 4.92 -3.64
C MET A 25 5.93 4.52 -3.91
N PRO A 26 5.41 4.54 -5.16
CA PRO A 26 4.02 4.12 -5.42
C PRO A 26 3.76 2.66 -5.08
N ARG A 27 4.78 1.79 -5.23
CA ARG A 27 4.66 0.37 -4.87
C ARG A 27 4.65 0.18 -3.36
N MET A 28 5.49 0.90 -2.63
CA MET A 28 5.55 0.82 -1.17
C MET A 28 4.27 1.34 -0.52
N LEU A 29 3.75 2.46 -1.00
CA LEU A 29 2.46 2.99 -0.52
C LEU A 29 1.34 1.97 -0.70
N ARG A 30 1.29 1.28 -1.84
CA ARG A 30 0.30 0.21 -2.07
C ARG A 30 0.49 -0.99 -1.15
N ILE A 31 1.72 -1.34 -0.78
CA ILE A 31 1.99 -2.39 0.21
C ILE A 31 1.46 -1.99 1.59
N LEU A 32 1.71 -0.75 2.01
CA LEU A 32 1.20 -0.21 3.28
C LEU A 32 -0.34 -0.15 3.29
N GLN A 33 -0.95 0.33 2.21
CA GLN A 33 -2.41 0.35 2.07
C GLN A 33 -3.02 -1.06 2.07
N ALA A 34 -2.35 -2.06 1.47
CA ALA A 34 -2.81 -3.44 1.52
C ALA A 34 -2.78 -4.00 2.96
N GLU A 35 -1.82 -3.55 3.77
CA GLU A 35 -1.74 -3.88 5.19
C GLU A 35 -2.84 -3.16 5.99
N ASP A 36 -3.14 -1.91 5.68
CA ASP A 36 -4.27 -1.19 6.27
C ASP A 36 -5.60 -1.91 6.02
N VAL A 37 -5.82 -2.43 4.81
CA VAL A 37 -7.00 -3.28 4.49
C VAL A 37 -7.08 -4.51 5.41
N ARG A 38 -5.95 -5.17 5.67
CA ARG A 38 -5.88 -6.35 6.54
C ARG A 38 -6.21 -5.99 7.99
N ILE A 39 -5.67 -4.87 8.46
CA ILE A 39 -5.93 -4.34 9.80
C ILE A 39 -7.42 -4.00 9.95
N GLU A 40 -7.99 -3.28 8.99
CA GLU A 40 -9.39 -2.82 9.02
C GLU A 40 -10.39 -3.98 8.96
N LEU A 41 -10.08 -5.03 8.19
CA LEU A 41 -10.91 -6.26 8.17
C LEU A 41 -10.78 -7.10 9.44
N GLY A 42 -9.76 -6.87 10.27
CA GLY A 42 -9.53 -7.63 11.51
C GLY A 42 -9.20 -9.11 11.29
N ARG A 43 -8.80 -9.51 10.08
CA ARG A 43 -8.46 -10.90 9.74
C ARG A 43 -7.38 -11.00 8.68
N SER A 44 -6.81 -12.18 8.54
CA SER A 44 -5.91 -12.47 7.42
C SER A 44 -6.67 -12.54 6.08
N LEU A 45 -5.96 -12.16 5.02
CA LEU A 45 -6.44 -12.25 3.64
C LEU A 45 -5.97 -13.57 3.01
N SER A 46 -6.88 -14.26 2.35
CA SER A 46 -6.56 -15.39 1.47
C SER A 46 -5.69 -14.94 0.29
N ARG A 47 -5.12 -15.89 -0.45
CA ARG A 47 -4.31 -15.58 -1.64
C ARG A 47 -5.11 -14.79 -2.69
N LYS A 48 -6.36 -15.18 -2.93
CA LYS A 48 -7.25 -14.52 -3.90
C LYS A 48 -7.60 -13.10 -3.46
N GLU A 49 -7.86 -12.91 -2.18
CA GLU A 49 -8.15 -11.57 -1.63
C GLU A 49 -6.94 -10.65 -1.69
N ARG A 50 -5.73 -11.16 -1.38
CA ARG A 50 -4.49 -10.37 -1.53
C ARG A 50 -4.28 -9.90 -2.96
N GLU A 51 -4.54 -10.77 -3.93
CA GLU A 51 -4.45 -10.41 -5.34
C GLU A 51 -5.51 -9.37 -5.74
N TYR A 52 -6.74 -9.53 -5.26
CA TYR A 52 -7.81 -8.55 -5.45
C TYR A 52 -7.44 -7.18 -4.88
N VAL A 53 -7.01 -7.11 -3.61
CA VAL A 53 -6.60 -5.86 -2.94
C VAL A 53 -5.51 -5.17 -3.74
N ARG A 54 -4.46 -5.91 -4.12
CA ARG A 54 -3.36 -5.36 -4.93
C ARG A 54 -3.88 -4.72 -6.22
N LEU A 55 -4.75 -5.41 -6.95
CA LEU A 55 -5.29 -4.92 -8.21
C LEU A 55 -6.16 -3.66 -8.00
N GLN A 56 -7.02 -3.65 -6.97
CA GLN A 56 -7.86 -2.48 -6.70
C GLN A 56 -7.03 -1.24 -6.33
N LEU A 57 -5.99 -1.41 -5.52
CA LEU A 57 -5.08 -0.32 -5.18
C LEU A 57 -4.26 0.15 -6.39
N GLU A 58 -3.91 -0.76 -7.31
CA GLU A 58 -3.30 -0.40 -8.61
C GLU A 58 -4.25 0.41 -9.50
N LEU A 59 -5.55 0.16 -9.41
CA LEU A 59 -6.60 0.90 -10.13
C LEU A 59 -6.96 2.24 -9.47
N GLY A 60 -6.36 2.56 -8.31
CA GLY A 60 -6.54 3.84 -7.63
C GLY A 60 -7.67 3.89 -6.60
N LEU A 61 -8.25 2.75 -6.23
CA LEU A 61 -9.21 2.70 -5.13
C LEU A 61 -8.51 2.97 -3.79
N ASN A 62 -9.22 3.59 -2.85
CA ASN A 62 -8.74 3.76 -1.48
C ASN A 62 -9.07 2.54 -0.60
N VAL A 63 -8.44 2.48 0.57
CA VAL A 63 -8.58 1.37 1.54
C VAL A 63 -10.04 1.09 1.89
N ALA A 64 -10.83 2.12 2.20
CA ALA A 64 -12.23 1.97 2.60
C ALA A 64 -13.13 1.42 1.47
N GLU A 65 -12.86 1.79 0.21
CA GLU A 65 -13.54 1.21 -0.96
C GLU A 65 -13.22 -0.27 -1.13
N VAL A 66 -11.96 -0.64 -0.97
CA VAL A 66 -11.51 -2.03 -1.06
C VAL A 66 -12.11 -2.88 0.07
N VAL A 67 -12.10 -2.38 1.31
CA VAL A 67 -12.69 -3.05 2.48
C VAL A 67 -14.19 -3.29 2.26
N ARG A 68 -14.93 -2.28 1.80
CA ARG A 68 -16.35 -2.45 1.44
C ARG A 68 -16.58 -3.48 0.33
N GLY A 69 -15.65 -3.62 -0.60
CA GLY A 69 -15.71 -4.66 -1.64
C GLY A 69 -15.53 -6.08 -1.11
N LEU A 70 -14.84 -6.26 0.01
CA LEU A 70 -14.53 -7.56 0.62
C LEU A 70 -15.52 -8.00 1.72
N GLN A 71 -16.34 -7.09 2.22
CA GLN A 71 -17.37 -7.37 3.23
C GLN A 71 -18.74 -7.71 2.65
N LYS A 72 -18.86 -7.69 1.31
CA LYS A 72 -20.06 -8.16 0.59
C LYS A 72 -20.00 -9.67 0.38
#